data_AF-A0A3N5G888-F1
#
_entry.id   AF-A0A3N5G888-F1
#
_cell.length_a   1.000
_cell.length_b   1.000
_cell.length_c   1.000
_cell.angle_alpha   90.00
_cell.angle_beta   90.00
_cell.angle_gamma   90.00
#
_symmetry.space_group_name_H-M   'P 1'
#
loop_
_entity.id
_entity.type
_entity.pdbx_description
1 polymer ?
#
loop_
_entity_poly.entity_id
_entity_poly.type
_entity_poly.pdbx_seq_one_letter_code
_entity_poly.pdbx_strand_id
1 'polypeptide(L)'
;MKDLTQGSVGGHLVTMAMPMAAGMIFQTLYYFVDLYFVAQLGDAAVAGVSAAGNAMFVILALTQVLGVGAVALIAHAVGRKDQADANLLFNQSLLIAALCGVLTLVLGYALAEPYVATVGADAATIRAGTTYLYWF
;
A
#
# COMPACT_ATOMS: atom_id res chain seq x y z
N MET A 1 -2.48 16.82 21.37
CA MET A 1 -1.92 15.46 21.25
C MET A 1 -1.89 14.86 22.64
N LYS A 2 -2.56 13.72 22.88
CA LYS A 2 -2.46 13.03 24.17
C LYS A 2 -1.03 12.50 24.31
N ASP A 3 -0.37 12.85 25.40
CA ASP A 3 1.00 12.42 25.67
C ASP A 3 0.99 10.94 26.06
N LEU A 4 1.34 10.07 25.11
CA LEU A 4 1.34 8.61 25.27
C LEU A 4 2.53 8.12 26.12
N THR A 5 3.40 9.03 26.60
CA THR A 5 4.51 8.71 27.50
C THR A 5 4.11 8.68 28.98
N GLN A 6 2.86 9.04 29.30
CA GLN A 6 2.32 9.09 30.67
C GLN A 6 1.08 8.19 30.75
N GLY A 7 1.16 7.03 31.42
CA GLY A 7 0.02 6.13 31.65
C GLY A 7 0.36 4.63 31.59
N SER A 8 -0.66 3.77 31.65
CA SER A 8 -0.47 2.31 31.56
C SER A 8 -0.27 1.87 30.11
N VAL A 9 0.85 1.19 29.85
CA VAL A 9 1.23 0.68 28.52
C VAL A 9 0.14 -0.23 27.94
N GLY A 10 -0.45 -1.09 28.77
CA GLY A 10 -1.52 -2.01 28.35
C GLY A 10 -2.81 -1.31 27.91
N GLY A 11 -3.25 -0.26 28.62
CA GLY A 11 -4.47 0.46 28.25
C GLY A 11 -4.32 1.25 26.95
N HIS A 12 -3.16 1.84 26.71
CA HIS A 12 -2.85 2.55 25.46
C HIS A 12 -2.74 1.59 24.27
N LEU A 13 -2.08 0.43 24.47
CA LEU A 13 -2.02 -0.63 23.46
C LEU A 13 -3.43 -1.08 23.04
N VAL A 14 -4.31 -1.40 23.98
CA VAL A 14 -5.67 -1.87 23.64
C VAL A 14 -6.49 -0.77 22.92
N THR A 15 -6.37 0.47 23.37
CA THR A 15 -7.13 1.60 22.78
C THR A 15 -6.65 1.95 21.37
N MET A 16 -5.37 1.74 21.05
CA MET A 16 -4.83 1.92 19.69
C MET A 16 -5.02 0.68 18.82
N ALA A 17 -4.87 -0.52 19.38
CA ALA A 17 -4.99 -1.77 18.65
C ALA A 17 -6.42 -2.06 18.20
N MET A 18 -7.43 -1.72 19.01
CA MET A 18 -8.84 -1.96 18.64
C MET A 18 -9.26 -1.26 17.33
N PRO A 19 -9.04 0.06 17.14
CA PRO A 19 -9.38 0.72 15.88
C PRO A 19 -8.50 0.25 14.71
N MET A 20 -7.22 -0.06 14.95
CA MET A 20 -6.34 -0.62 13.90
C MET A 20 -6.83 -2.00 13.44
N ALA A 21 -7.21 -2.88 14.38
CA ALA A 21 -7.73 -4.21 14.08
C ALA A 21 -9.05 -4.13 13.30
N ALA A 22 -9.96 -3.24 13.70
CA ALA A 22 -11.18 -2.99 12.95
C ALA A 22 -10.85 -2.54 11.51
N GLY A 23 -9.91 -1.61 11.35
CA GLY A 23 -9.43 -1.16 10.03
C GLY A 23 -8.88 -2.28 9.16
N MET A 24 -8.08 -3.20 9.72
CA MET A 24 -7.56 -4.35 8.98
C MET A 24 -8.66 -5.34 8.56
N ILE A 25 -9.70 -5.52 9.38
CA ILE A 25 -10.86 -6.35 9.02
C ILE A 25 -11.60 -5.73 7.83
N PHE A 26 -11.87 -4.43 7.86
CA PHE A 26 -12.49 -3.73 6.73
C PHE A 26 -11.62 -3.77 5.47
N GLN A 27 -10.31 -3.60 5.60
CA GLN A 27 -9.37 -3.71 4.48
C GLN A 27 -9.41 -5.11 3.86
N THR A 28 -9.44 -6.16 4.68
CA THR A 28 -9.52 -7.55 4.20
C THR A 28 -10.86 -7.82 3.51
N LEU A 29 -11.97 -7.34 4.06
CA LEU A 29 -13.29 -7.47 3.45
C LEU A 29 -13.35 -6.74 2.10
N TYR A 30 -12.74 -5.56 1.99
CA TYR A 30 -12.64 -4.82 0.73
C TYR A 30 -11.92 -5.65 -0.33
N TYR A 31 -10.75 -6.21 -0.02
CA TYR A 31 -10.04 -7.10 -0.95
C TYR A 31 -10.87 -8.31 -1.38
N PHE A 32 -11.65 -8.89 -0.46
CA PHE A 32 -12.51 -10.02 -0.78
C PHE A 32 -13.66 -9.64 -1.72
N VAL A 33 -14.30 -8.50 -1.46
CA VAL A 33 -15.40 -7.98 -2.28
C VAL A 33 -14.88 -7.57 -3.66
N ASP A 34 -13.74 -6.89 -3.74
CA ASP A 34 -13.08 -6.52 -4.99
C ASP A 34 -12.80 -7.75 -5.86
N LEU A 35 -12.17 -8.78 -5.27
CA LEU A 35 -11.91 -10.04 -5.96
C LEU A 35 -13.19 -10.74 -6.41
N TYR A 36 -14.27 -10.68 -5.62
CA TYR A 36 -15.56 -11.26 -5.97
C TYR A 36 -16.18 -10.58 -7.20
N PHE A 37 -16.17 -9.24 -7.26
CA PHE A 37 -16.66 -8.50 -8.42
C PHE A 37 -15.80 -8.75 -9.65
N VAL A 38 -14.47 -8.75 -9.51
CA VAL A 38 -13.53 -9.12 -10.59
C VAL A 38 -13.80 -10.54 -11.09
N ALA A 39 -14.07 -11.49 -10.19
CA ALA A 39 -14.38 -12.86 -10.55
C ALA A 39 -15.64 -13.00 -11.39
N GLN A 40 -16.59 -12.10 -11.19
CA GLN A 40 -17.85 -12.09 -11.94
C GLN A 40 -17.71 -11.52 -13.36
N LEU A 41 -16.62 -10.82 -13.68
CA LEU A 41 -16.31 -10.37 -15.05
C LEU A 41 -15.80 -11.52 -15.97
N GLY A 42 -15.50 -12.69 -15.41
CA GLY A 42 -15.12 -13.91 -16.15
C GLY A 42 -13.68 -14.37 -15.92
N ASP A 43 -13.39 -15.63 -16.28
CA ASP A 43 -12.10 -16.29 -15.99
C ASP A 43 -10.88 -15.55 -16.55
N ALA A 44 -11.04 -14.87 -17.70
CA ALA A 44 -9.98 -14.06 -18.30
C ALA A 44 -9.64 -12.81 -17.46
N ALA A 45 -10.63 -12.21 -16.78
CA ALA A 45 -10.42 -11.07 -15.89
C ALA A 45 -9.70 -11.50 -14.60
N VAL A 46 -10.06 -12.66 -14.04
CA VAL A 46 -9.37 -13.24 -12.86
C VAL A 46 -7.93 -13.60 -13.17
N ALA A 47 -7.68 -14.22 -14.33
CA ALA A 47 -6.32 -14.51 -14.78
C ALA A 47 -5.49 -13.22 -14.98
N GLY A 48 -6.12 -12.17 -15.51
CA GLY A 48 -5.52 -10.84 -15.63
C GLY A 48 -5.20 -10.19 -14.28
N VAL A 49 -6.09 -10.31 -13.28
CA VAL A 49 -5.84 -9.80 -11.92
C VAL A 49 -4.80 -10.63 -11.19
N SER A 50 -4.73 -11.95 -11.40
CA SER A 50 -3.65 -12.78 -10.85
C SER A 50 -2.28 -12.41 -11.44
N ALA A 51 -2.23 -12.12 -12.74
CA ALA A 51 -1.03 -11.60 -13.40
C ALA A 51 -0.62 -10.22 -12.85
N ALA A 52 -1.58 -9.28 -12.73
CA ALA A 52 -1.35 -7.97 -12.15
C ALA A 52 -1.02 -8.02 -10.64
N GLY A 53 -1.52 -9.04 -9.94
CA GLY A 53 -1.35 -9.20 -8.49
C GLY A 53 0.10 -9.33 -8.05
N ASN A 54 0.97 -9.95 -8.86
CA ASN A 54 2.40 -10.01 -8.56
C ASN A 54 3.07 -8.62 -8.64
N ALA A 55 2.74 -7.82 -9.66
CA ALA A 55 3.21 -6.43 -9.74
C ALA A 55 2.65 -5.60 -8.59
N MET A 56 1.37 -5.79 -8.26
CA MET A 56 0.72 -5.14 -7.13
C MET A 56 1.40 -5.47 -5.80
N PHE A 57 1.83 -6.72 -5.60
CA PHE A 57 2.59 -7.14 -4.43
C PHE A 57 3.92 -6.40 -4.29
N VAL A 58 4.65 -6.20 -5.39
CA VAL A 58 5.92 -5.44 -5.38
C VAL A 58 5.67 -3.98 -4.98
N ILE A 59 4.64 -3.35 -5.55
CA ILE A 59 4.24 -1.98 -5.23
C ILE A 59 3.81 -1.86 -3.77
N LEU A 60 3.01 -2.83 -3.28
CA LEU A 60 2.54 -2.87 -1.90
C LEU A 60 3.72 -3.04 -0.92
N ALA A 61 4.70 -3.88 -1.26
CA ALA A 61 5.91 -4.07 -0.48
C ALA A 61 6.76 -2.79 -0.39
N LEU A 62 6.98 -2.10 -1.51
CA LEU A 62 7.70 -0.81 -1.53
C LEU A 62 6.99 0.24 -0.68
N THR A 63 5.66 0.34 -0.81
CA THR A 63 4.84 1.27 -0.04
C THR A 63 4.87 0.96 1.46
N GLN A 64 4.80 -0.32 1.82
CA GLN A 64 4.92 -0.78 3.21
C GLN A 64 6.30 -0.46 3.81
N VAL A 65 7.39 -0.71 3.08
CA VAL A 65 8.75 -0.41 3.53
C VAL A 65 8.91 1.07 3.86
N LEU A 66 8.43 1.95 2.97
CA LEU A 66 8.47 3.40 3.20
C LEU A 66 7.56 3.84 4.33
N GLY A 67 6.30 3.37 4.36
CA GLY A 67 5.32 3.78 5.35
C GLY A 67 5.71 3.35 6.76
N VAL A 68 6.02 2.06 6.95
CA VAL A 68 6.39 1.51 8.26
C VAL A 68 7.75 2.08 8.71
N GLY A 69 8.71 2.22 7.78
CA GLY A 69 10.02 2.81 8.07
C GLY A 69 9.93 4.27 8.53
N ALA A 70 9.16 5.10 7.82
CA ALA A 70 8.94 6.49 8.19
C ALA A 70 8.25 6.62 9.56
N VAL A 71 7.17 5.85 9.78
CA VAL A 71 6.45 5.87 11.06
C VAL A 71 7.35 5.46 12.22
N ALA A 72 8.19 4.43 12.05
CA ALA A 72 9.12 3.99 13.09
C ALA A 72 10.15 5.07 13.45
N LEU A 73 10.72 5.73 12.44
CA LEU A 73 11.69 6.82 12.63
C LEU A 73 11.04 8.03 13.31
N ILE A 74 9.85 8.45 12.87
CA ILE A 74 9.09 9.54 13.47
C ILE A 74 8.72 9.21 14.91
N ALA A 75 8.27 7.97 15.19
CA ALA A 75 7.94 7.53 16.55
C ALA A 75 9.16 7.61 17.48
N HIS A 76 10.36 7.27 17.00
CA HIS A 76 11.60 7.42 17.75
C HIS A 76 11.95 8.89 18.05
N ALA A 77 11.81 9.79 17.08
CA ALA A 77 12.06 11.22 17.26
C ALA A 77 11.06 11.87 18.24
N VAL A 78 9.76 11.54 18.09
CA VAL A 78 8.70 11.97 19.00
C VAL A 78 8.96 11.45 20.42
N GLY A 79 9.40 10.19 20.57
CA GLY A 79 9.76 9.61 21.87
C GLY A 79 10.93 10.30 22.56
N ARG A 80 11.87 10.88 21.79
CA ARG A 80 12.98 11.70 22.32
C ARG A 80 12.55 13.13 22.71
N LYS A 81 11.27 13.48 22.52
CA LYS A 81 10.72 14.84 22.70
C LYS A 81 11.36 15.91 21.81
N ASP A 82 12.05 15.49 20.74
CA ASP A 82 12.64 16.41 19.77
C ASP A 82 11.65 16.67 18.62
N GLN A 83 10.81 17.69 18.82
CA GLN A 83 9.79 18.09 17.85
C GLN A 83 10.40 18.63 16.55
N ALA A 84 11.59 19.24 16.62
CA ALA A 84 12.26 19.81 15.46
C ALA A 84 12.75 18.69 14.54
N ASP A 85 13.40 17.67 15.12
CA ASP A 85 13.85 16.49 14.40
C ASP A 85 12.66 15.68 13.85
N ALA A 86 11.61 15.48 14.66
CA ALA A 86 10.40 14.80 14.20
C ALA A 86 9.74 15.48 12.99
N ASN A 87 9.69 16.81 12.97
CA ASN A 87 9.12 17.56 11.85
C ASN A 87 10.02 17.49 10.61
N LEU A 88 11.35 17.48 10.78
CA LEU A 88 12.29 17.32 9.69
C LEU A 88 12.17 15.93 9.04
N LEU A 89 12.11 14.88 9.88
CA LEU A 89 11.90 13.50 9.45
C LEU A 89 10.57 13.31 8.73
N PHE A 90 9.51 13.94 9.23
CA PHE A 90 8.20 13.91 8.58
C PHE A 90 8.27 14.54 7.18
N ASN A 91 8.89 15.72 7.05
CA ASN A 91 9.00 16.42 5.77
C ASN A 91 9.87 15.64 4.77
N GLN A 92 10.97 15.05 5.22
CA GLN A 92 11.81 14.17 4.40
C GLN A 92 11.06 12.90 3.96
N SER A 93 10.34 12.27 4.89
CA SER A 93 9.54 11.08 4.60
C SER A 93 8.45 11.37 3.57
N LEU A 94 7.82 12.55 3.65
CA LEU A 94 6.83 13.00 2.69
C LEU A 94 7.44 13.24 1.30
N LEU A 95 8.60 13.88 1.22
CA LEU A 95 9.33 14.08 -0.03
C LEU A 95 9.76 12.75 -0.67
N ILE A 96 10.29 11.83 0.12
CA ILE A 96 10.67 10.49 -0.35
C ILE A 96 9.44 9.71 -0.80
N ALA A 97 8.33 9.78 -0.05
CA ALA A 97 7.07 9.15 -0.44
C ALA A 97 6.54 9.72 -1.76
N ALA A 98 6.62 11.04 -1.97
CA ALA A 98 6.23 11.68 -3.23
C ALA A 98 7.14 11.24 -4.39
N LEU A 99 8.46 11.22 -4.20
CA LEU A 99 9.43 10.73 -5.19
C LEU A 99 9.19 9.28 -5.56
N CYS A 100 9.01 8.40 -4.56
CA CYS A 100 8.70 7.00 -4.78
C CYS A 100 7.33 6.80 -5.43
N GLY A 101 6.33 7.63 -5.10
CA GLY A 101 5.03 7.64 -5.76
C GLY A 101 5.14 7.98 -7.24
N VAL A 102 5.85 9.06 -7.59
CA VAL A 102 6.10 9.45 -8.98
C VAL A 102 6.90 8.38 -9.72
N LEU A 103 7.96 7.85 -9.12
CA LEU A 103 8.74 6.75 -9.72
C LEU A 103 7.88 5.52 -9.96
N THR A 104 7.05 5.13 -8.99
CA THR A 104 6.14 3.98 -9.12
C THR A 104 5.10 4.21 -10.19
N LEU A 105 4.59 5.43 -10.35
CA LEU A 105 3.63 5.79 -11.38
C LEU A 105 4.27 5.74 -12.77
N VAL A 106 5.47 6.32 -12.93
CA VAL A 106 6.22 6.31 -14.20
C VAL A 106 6.65 4.90 -14.57
N LEU A 107 7.20 4.13 -13.62
CA LEU A 107 7.59 2.74 -13.84
C LEU A 107 6.37 1.85 -14.04
N GLY A 108 5.27 2.08 -13.33
CA GLY A 108 4.01 1.37 -13.50
C GLY A 108 3.46 1.55 -14.91
N TYR A 109 3.34 2.79 -15.39
CA TYR A 109 2.90 3.08 -16.76
C TYR A 109 3.87 2.54 -17.83
N ALA A 110 5.19 2.66 -17.61
CA ALA A 110 6.20 2.24 -18.60
C ALA A 110 6.44 0.71 -18.63
N LEU A 111 6.28 0.01 -17.51
CA LEU A 111 6.48 -1.44 -17.41
C LEU A 111 5.17 -2.24 -17.46
N ALA A 112 3.99 -1.59 -17.40
CA ALA A 112 2.69 -2.24 -17.50
C ALA A 112 2.57 -3.10 -18.77
N GLU A 113 2.84 -2.53 -19.94
CA GLU A 113 2.77 -3.25 -21.22
C GLU A 113 3.74 -4.45 -21.31
N PRO A 114 5.05 -4.32 -21.06
CA PRO A 114 5.98 -5.45 -21.17
C PRO A 114 5.78 -6.50 -20.06
N TYR A 115 5.30 -6.11 -18.87
CA TYR A 115 5.01 -7.07 -17.81
C TYR A 115 3.75 -7.88 -18.12
N VAL A 116 2.68 -7.23 -18.58
CA VAL A 116 1.45 -7.92 -18.96
C VAL A 116 1.66 -8.75 -20.24
N ALA A 117 2.55 -8.34 -21.16
CA ALA A 117 2.93 -9.12 -22.33
C ALA A 117 3.79 -10.36 -22.04
N THR A 118 4.54 -10.38 -20.93
CA THR A 118 5.32 -11.57 -20.52
C THR A 118 4.50 -12.56 -19.70
N VAL A 119 3.43 -12.11 -19.03
CA VAL A 119 2.56 -12.95 -18.20
C VAL A 119 1.25 -13.35 -18.91
N GLY A 120 0.73 -12.52 -19.82
CA GLY A 120 -0.51 -12.76 -20.56
C GLY A 120 -0.29 -13.59 -21.82
N ALA A 121 -0.81 -14.82 -21.86
CA ALA A 121 -0.74 -15.70 -23.03
C ALA A 121 -1.68 -15.30 -24.19
N ASP A 122 -2.68 -14.44 -23.95
CA ASP A 122 -3.75 -14.12 -24.89
C ASP A 122 -4.07 -12.61 -24.97
N ALA A 123 -4.37 -12.09 -26.17
CA ALA A 123 -4.51 -10.65 -26.43
C ALA A 123 -5.68 -9.99 -25.67
N ALA A 124 -6.69 -10.77 -25.29
CA ALA A 124 -7.81 -10.32 -24.47
C ALA A 124 -7.41 -10.15 -23.00
N THR A 125 -6.60 -11.06 -22.45
CA THR A 125 -6.07 -11.01 -21.07
C THR A 125 -5.14 -9.82 -20.89
N ILE A 126 -4.33 -9.51 -21.91
CA ILE A 126 -3.43 -8.36 -21.89
C ILE A 126 -4.21 -7.04 -21.81
N ARG A 127 -5.31 -6.93 -22.58
CA ARG A 127 -6.14 -5.72 -22.63
C ARG A 127 -6.96 -5.51 -21.35
N ALA A 128 -7.48 -6.59 -20.77
CA ALA A 128 -8.17 -6.55 -19.48
C ALA A 128 -7.19 -6.21 -18.34
N GLY A 129 -6.00 -6.82 -18.32
CA GLY A 129 -4.97 -6.55 -17.32
C GLY A 129 -4.43 -5.11 -17.37
N THR A 130 -4.18 -4.55 -18.56
CA THR A 130 -3.78 -3.14 -18.70
C THR A 130 -4.89 -2.17 -18.31
N THR A 131 -6.15 -2.47 -18.64
CA THR A 131 -7.28 -1.62 -18.22
C THR A 131 -7.43 -1.62 -16.70
N TYR A 132 -7.28 -2.77 -16.04
CA TYR A 132 -7.27 -2.84 -14.58
C TYR A 132 -6.10 -2.05 -13.99
N LEU A 133 -4.89 -2.20 -14.53
CA LEU A 133 -3.70 -1.52 -14.02
C LEU A 133 -3.71 0.00 -14.25
N TYR A 134 -4.48 0.49 -15.22
CA TYR A 134 -4.67 1.92 -15.47
C TYR A 134 -5.79 2.56 -14.64
N TRP A 135 -6.80 1.79 -14.23
CA TRP A 135 -8.00 2.29 -13.57
C TRP A 135 -8.16 1.85 -12.10
N PHE A 136 -7.31 0.93 -11.62
CA PHE A 136 -7.15 0.59 -10.21
C PHE A 136 -6.25 1.62 -9.51
#